data_AF-A0A660WAN0-F1
#
_entry.id   AF-A0A660WAN0-F1
#
_cell.length_a   1.000
_cell.length_b   1.000
_cell.length_c   1.000
_cell.angle_alpha   90.00
_cell.angle_beta   90.00
_cell.angle_gamma   90.00
#
_symmetry.space_group_name_H-M   'P 1'
#
loop_
_entity.id
_entity.type
_entity.pdbx_description
1 polymer ?
#
loop_
_entity_poly.entity_id
_entity_poly.type
_entity_poly.pdbx_seq_one_letter_code
_entity_poly.pdbx_strand_id
1 'polypeptide(L)'
;MVKKSISLKDILNLWVSQKKDRNHISIDELYDFLNQNVSLERRAEIMEHLIRCSVCSKKLKELMEAEEKANAMDVVFLKAAATFKPEWPIRVQTEGGKYIVTISPHEEEPERGLITVEVDRYWTRQIEGRPIVVRDGNKRELLRGTVINGKVAGKLDKLSDIELNGIIIEQG
;
A
#
# COMPACT_ATOMS: atom_id res chain seq x y z
N MET A 1 45.67 -19.96 43.05
CA MET A 1 44.76 -19.86 41.88
C MET A 1 43.94 -18.59 42.02
N VAL A 2 44.20 -17.59 41.19
CA VAL A 2 43.50 -16.30 41.23
C VAL A 2 42.13 -16.48 40.58
N LYS A 3 41.04 -16.35 41.34
CA LYS A 3 39.68 -16.29 40.78
C LYS A 3 39.58 -14.99 39.96
N LYS A 4 39.58 -15.09 38.64
CA LYS A 4 39.27 -13.96 37.75
C LYS A 4 37.86 -13.47 38.09
N SER A 5 37.74 -12.24 38.58
CA SER A 5 36.45 -11.58 38.75
C SER A 5 35.87 -11.29 37.38
N ILE A 6 34.78 -11.97 37.02
CA ILE A 6 34.01 -11.69 35.81
C ILE A 6 33.29 -10.35 36.04
N SER A 7 33.52 -9.37 35.17
CA SER A 7 32.84 -8.07 35.28
C SER A 7 31.41 -8.13 34.72
N LEU A 8 30.56 -7.19 35.13
CA LEU A 8 29.21 -7.03 34.56
C LEU A 8 29.24 -6.86 33.04
N LYS A 9 30.27 -6.22 32.47
CA LYS A 9 30.48 -6.11 31.02
C LYS A 9 30.74 -7.47 30.37
N ASP A 10 31.50 -8.35 31.02
CA ASP A 10 31.80 -9.69 30.50
C ASP A 10 30.53 -10.55 30.50
N ILE A 11 29.68 -10.44 31.53
CA ILE A 11 28.37 -11.10 31.59
C ILE A 11 27.45 -10.57 30.49
N LEU A 12 27.42 -9.25 30.28
CA LEU A 12 26.60 -8.64 29.23
C LEU A 12 27.04 -9.10 27.83
N ASN A 13 28.36 -9.14 27.59
CA ASN A 13 28.92 -9.60 26.32
C ASN A 13 28.67 -11.10 26.10
N LEU A 14 28.76 -11.93 27.15
CA LEU A 14 28.40 -13.34 27.10
C LEU A 14 26.91 -13.52 26.76
N TRP A 15 26.04 -12.75 27.38
CA TRP A 15 24.59 -12.77 27.12
C TRP A 15 24.25 -12.30 25.69
N VAL A 16 24.88 -11.22 25.22
CA VAL A 16 24.75 -10.72 23.84
C VAL A 16 25.32 -11.74 22.84
N SER A 17 26.41 -12.44 23.18
CA SER A 17 27.03 -13.44 22.31
C SER A 17 26.25 -14.76 22.25
N GLN A 18 25.58 -15.15 23.33
CA GLN A 18 24.69 -16.32 23.37
C GLN A 18 23.36 -16.06 22.64
N LYS A 19 22.92 -14.80 22.53
CA LYS A 19 21.67 -14.41 21.86
C LYS A 19 21.77 -14.06 20.38
N LYS A 20 22.91 -14.33 19.72
CA LYS A 20 22.92 -14.37 18.25
C LYS A 20 22.24 -15.67 17.81
N ASP A 21 20.92 -15.62 17.74
CA ASP A 21 20.09 -16.68 17.17
C ASP A 21 20.62 -16.97 15.76
N ARG A 22 21.31 -18.10 15.59
CA ARG A 22 21.97 -18.47 14.32
C ARG A 22 20.94 -18.89 13.27
N ASN A 23 19.73 -19.20 13.71
CA ASN A 23 18.61 -19.57 12.86
C ASN A 23 17.73 -18.33 12.66
N HIS A 24 17.95 -17.63 11.55
CA HIS A 24 17.09 -16.53 11.13
C HIS A 24 15.87 -17.07 10.40
N ILE A 25 14.73 -16.39 10.56
CA ILE A 25 13.53 -16.63 9.76
C ILE A 25 13.84 -16.34 8.29
N SER A 26 13.37 -17.21 7.39
CA SER A 26 13.54 -17.02 5.95
C SER A 26 12.71 -15.83 5.45
N ILE A 27 13.04 -15.29 4.28
CA ILE A 27 12.29 -14.17 3.71
C ILE A 27 10.86 -14.60 3.34
N ASP A 28 10.71 -15.79 2.74
CA ASP A 28 9.40 -16.34 2.36
C ASP A 28 8.49 -16.52 3.59
N GLU A 29 9.04 -16.99 4.71
CA GLU A 29 8.28 -17.16 5.94
C GLU A 29 7.88 -15.82 6.59
N LEU A 30 8.69 -14.77 6.43
CA LEU A 30 8.29 -13.41 6.81
C LEU A 30 7.15 -12.87 5.93
N TYR A 31 7.13 -13.22 4.63
CA TYR A 31 6.01 -12.89 3.75
C TYR A 31 4.72 -13.63 4.14
N ASP A 32 4.81 -14.94 4.42
CA ASP A 32 3.66 -15.72 4.88
C ASP A 32 3.13 -15.18 6.22
N PHE A 33 4.03 -14.73 7.11
CA PHE A 33 3.67 -14.07 8.34
C PHE A 33 2.93 -12.74 8.12
N LEU A 34 3.39 -11.89 7.20
CA LEU A 34 2.72 -10.63 6.83
C LEU A 34 1.34 -10.87 6.23
N ASN A 35 1.23 -11.86 5.34
CA ASN A 35 -0.01 -12.23 4.65
C ASN A 35 -0.98 -13.05 5.51
N GLN A 36 -0.65 -13.31 6.79
CA GLN A 36 -1.44 -14.14 7.71
C GLN A 36 -1.65 -15.59 7.22
N ASN A 37 -0.75 -16.09 6.38
CA ASN A 37 -0.76 -17.45 5.84
C ASN A 37 -0.02 -18.46 6.74
N VAL A 38 0.19 -18.11 8.02
CA VAL A 38 0.81 -18.97 9.04
C VAL A 38 -0.19 -19.34 10.12
N SER A 39 -0.05 -20.52 10.70
CA SER A 39 -0.88 -20.95 11.84
C SER A 39 -0.70 -20.02 13.05
N LEU A 40 -1.70 -19.98 13.94
CA LEU A 40 -1.64 -19.15 15.16
C LEU A 40 -0.45 -19.51 16.05
N GLU A 41 -0.16 -20.80 16.17
CA GLU A 41 0.98 -21.33 16.94
C GLU A 41 2.30 -20.83 16.34
N ARG A 42 2.47 -21.00 15.02
CA ARG A 42 3.69 -20.55 14.33
C ARG A 42 3.85 -19.04 14.38
N ARG A 43 2.75 -18.29 14.34
CA ARG A 43 2.74 -16.84 14.45
C ARG A 43 3.29 -16.37 15.80
N ALA A 44 2.95 -17.06 16.90
CA ALA A 44 3.47 -16.75 18.23
C ALA A 44 4.98 -16.98 18.32
N GLU A 45 5.47 -18.08 17.74
CA GLU A 45 6.91 -18.40 17.67
C GLU A 45 7.69 -17.35 16.88
N ILE A 46 7.17 -16.95 15.71
CA ILE A 46 7.76 -15.91 14.86
C ILE A 46 7.81 -14.58 15.63
N MET A 47 6.74 -14.21 16.34
CA MET A 47 6.71 -13.01 17.17
C MET A 47 7.76 -13.04 18.28
N GLU A 48 7.90 -14.16 18.99
CA GLU A 48 8.91 -14.32 20.04
C GLU A 48 10.33 -14.17 19.47
N HIS A 49 10.60 -14.73 18.29
CA HIS A 49 11.88 -14.58 17.61
C HIS A 49 12.12 -13.13 17.17
N LEU A 50 11.14 -12.45 16.58
CA LEU A 50 11.27 -11.06 16.12
C LEU A 50 11.59 -10.09 17.27
N ILE A 51 11.05 -10.32 18.47
CA ILE A 51 11.36 -9.53 19.67
C ILE A 51 12.83 -9.69 20.08
N ARG A 52 13.42 -10.88 19.85
CA ARG A 52 14.77 -11.22 20.30
C ARG A 52 15.85 -11.04 19.22
N CYS A 53 15.47 -11.11 17.96
CA CYS A 53 16.38 -11.09 16.81
C CYS A 53 16.26 -9.77 16.05
N SER A 54 17.20 -8.85 16.31
CA SER A 54 17.24 -7.55 15.63
C SER A 54 17.43 -7.65 14.12
N VAL A 55 18.07 -8.72 13.63
CA VAL A 55 18.26 -8.97 12.19
C VAL A 55 16.93 -9.24 11.51
N CYS A 56 16.11 -10.15 12.04
CA CYS A 56 14.81 -10.48 11.48
C CYS A 56 13.80 -9.33 11.66
N SER A 57 13.84 -8.63 12.79
CA SER A 57 13.03 -7.42 13.00
C SER A 57 13.33 -6.32 11.97
N LYS A 58 14.62 -6.06 11.68
CA LYS A 58 15.01 -5.08 10.65
C LYS A 58 14.53 -5.50 9.26
N LYS A 59 14.70 -6.77 8.89
CA LYS A 59 14.22 -7.31 7.61
C LYS A 59 12.71 -7.21 7.48
N LEU A 60 11.96 -7.55 8.53
CA LEU A 60 10.50 -7.40 8.54
C LEU A 60 10.10 -5.94 8.31
N LYS A 61 10.76 -4.99 8.98
CA LYS A 61 10.53 -3.55 8.78
C LYS A 61 10.82 -3.11 7.34
N GLU A 62 11.91 -3.58 6.74
CA GLU A 62 12.23 -3.30 5.34
C GLU A 62 11.17 -3.87 4.38
N LEU A 63 10.67 -5.07 4.64
CA LEU A 63 9.59 -5.69 3.85
C LEU A 63 8.28 -4.91 3.99
N MET A 64 7.90 -4.50 5.21
CA MET A 64 6.72 -3.67 5.44
C MET A 64 6.83 -2.30 4.76
N GLU A 65 8.00 -1.66 4.81
CA GLU A 65 8.24 -0.37 4.12
C GLU A 65 8.22 -0.52 2.60
N ALA A 66 8.75 -1.63 2.06
CA ALA A 66 8.70 -1.93 0.63
C ALA A 66 7.28 -2.23 0.16
N GLU A 67 6.52 -2.99 0.95
CA GLU A 67 5.10 -3.26 0.72
C GLU A 67 4.27 -1.98 0.79
N GLU A 68 4.52 -1.10 1.76
CA GLU A 68 3.86 0.20 1.87
C GLU A 68 4.16 1.09 0.66
N LYS A 69 5.42 1.13 0.20
CA LYS A 69 5.80 1.87 -1.02
C LYS A 69 5.20 1.28 -2.29
N ALA A 70 5.17 -0.04 -2.42
CA ALA A 70 4.50 -0.71 -3.53
C ALA A 70 2.98 -0.48 -3.48
N ASN A 71 2.42 -0.31 -2.28
CA ASN A 71 1.00 -0.07 -2.08
C ASN A 71 0.55 1.38 -2.30
N ALA A 72 1.50 2.33 -2.31
CA ALA A 72 1.22 3.76 -2.39
C ALA A 72 0.72 4.24 -3.75
N MET A 73 0.91 3.46 -4.81
CA MET A 73 0.43 3.81 -6.16
C MET A 73 -0.41 2.68 -6.75
N ASP A 74 -1.48 3.06 -7.44
CA ASP A 74 -2.29 2.15 -8.24
C ASP A 74 -2.66 2.82 -9.57
N VAL A 75 -2.86 2.04 -10.62
CA VAL A 75 -2.98 2.54 -11.99
C VAL A 75 -4.18 1.94 -12.71
N VAL A 76 -4.74 2.69 -13.65
CA VAL A 76 -5.74 2.22 -14.62
C VAL A 76 -5.15 2.40 -16.01
N PHE A 77 -5.11 1.32 -16.79
CA PHE A 77 -4.85 1.39 -18.23
C PHE A 77 -6.13 1.05 -18.99
N LEU A 78 -6.75 2.06 -19.58
CA LEU A 78 -7.79 1.82 -20.58
C LEU A 78 -7.09 1.30 -21.85
N LYS A 79 -7.37 0.04 -22.24
CA LYS A 79 -6.85 -0.54 -23.48
C LYS A 79 -7.36 0.29 -24.66
N ALA A 80 -6.53 1.16 -25.20
CA ALA A 80 -6.86 1.97 -26.36
C ALA A 80 -6.89 1.11 -27.64
N ALA A 81 -8.07 0.98 -28.25
CA ALA A 81 -8.13 0.87 -29.70
C ALA A 81 -8.05 2.28 -30.28
N ALA A 82 -7.41 2.46 -31.45
CA ALA A 82 -7.11 3.76 -32.08
C ALA A 82 -8.35 4.64 -32.44
N THR A 83 -9.55 4.23 -32.03
CA THR A 83 -10.85 4.89 -32.24
C THR A 83 -11.66 4.99 -30.94
N PHE A 84 -11.01 5.02 -29.77
CA PHE A 84 -11.71 5.09 -28.48
C PHE A 84 -12.53 6.39 -28.36
N LYS A 85 -13.86 6.25 -28.49
CA LYS A 85 -14.82 7.21 -27.95
C LYS A 85 -15.28 6.66 -26.61
N PRO A 86 -15.01 7.34 -25.48
CA PRO A 86 -15.50 6.87 -24.19
C PRO A 86 -17.03 6.85 -24.19
N GLU A 87 -17.61 5.71 -23.84
CA GLU A 87 -19.02 5.66 -23.43
C GLU A 87 -19.10 6.14 -21.99
N TRP A 88 -19.90 7.19 -21.77
CA TRP A 88 -20.10 7.78 -20.46
C TRP A 88 -21.31 7.14 -19.74
N PRO A 89 -21.28 6.97 -18.40
CA PRO A 89 -20.14 7.24 -17.51
C PRO A 89 -19.06 6.16 -17.64
N ILE A 90 -17.80 6.57 -17.46
CA ILE A 90 -16.67 5.63 -17.41
C ILE A 90 -16.58 5.09 -16.00
N ARG A 91 -16.53 3.78 -15.86
CA ARG A 91 -16.28 3.10 -14.58
C ARG A 91 -15.18 2.06 -14.78
N VAL A 92 -14.09 2.23 -14.06
CA VAL A 92 -12.86 1.43 -14.22
C VAL A 92 -12.32 1.04 -12.87
N GLN A 93 -11.87 -0.20 -12.75
CA GLN A 93 -11.13 -0.68 -11.58
C GLN A 93 -9.63 -0.52 -11.85
N THR A 94 -8.86 -0.17 -10.82
CA THR A 94 -7.40 -0.15 -10.91
C THR A 94 -6.83 -1.55 -11.02
N GLU A 95 -5.64 -1.68 -11.60
CA GLU A 95 -4.92 -2.96 -11.77
C GLU A 95 -4.63 -3.63 -10.42
N GLY A 96 -4.31 -2.85 -9.39
CA GLY A 96 -4.14 -3.34 -8.02
C GLY A 96 -5.47 -3.71 -7.32
N GLY A 97 -6.62 -3.49 -7.97
CA GLY A 97 -7.94 -3.83 -7.47
C GLY A 97 -8.42 -3.00 -6.29
N LYS A 98 -7.63 -2.01 -5.82
CA LYS A 98 -7.90 -1.23 -4.61
C LYS A 98 -9.00 -0.20 -4.80
N TYR A 99 -9.12 0.33 -6.01
CA TYR A 99 -9.99 1.46 -6.29
C TYR A 99 -10.87 1.21 -7.51
N ILE A 100 -12.06 1.79 -7.47
CA ILE A 100 -12.97 1.93 -8.60
C ILE A 100 -13.11 3.42 -8.88
N VAL A 101 -12.63 3.86 -10.03
CA VAL A 101 -12.77 5.24 -10.50
C VAL A 101 -14.00 5.32 -11.40
N THR A 102 -14.88 6.27 -11.09
CA THR A 102 -16.05 6.59 -11.90
C THR A 102 -15.98 8.05 -12.33
N ILE A 103 -16.06 8.31 -13.63
CA ILE A 103 -16.12 9.65 -14.20
C ILE A 103 -17.44 9.79 -14.95
N SER A 104 -18.27 10.75 -14.52
CA SER A 104 -19.60 11.01 -15.10
C SER A 104 -19.70 12.45 -15.59
N PRO A 105 -20.13 12.70 -16.83
CA PRO A 105 -20.38 14.06 -17.32
C PRO A 105 -21.63 14.64 -16.67
N HIS A 106 -21.70 15.96 -16.60
CA HIS A 106 -22.90 16.70 -16.23
C HIS A 106 -23.90 16.68 -17.40
N GLU A 107 -25.19 16.45 -17.12
CA GLU A 107 -26.21 16.27 -18.16
C GLU A 107 -26.35 17.51 -19.07
N GLU A 108 -26.29 18.71 -18.48
CA GLU A 108 -26.47 19.98 -19.21
C GLU A 108 -25.15 20.65 -19.63
N GLU A 109 -24.03 20.25 -19.03
CA GLU A 109 -22.71 20.89 -19.24
C GLU A 109 -21.66 19.81 -19.54
N PRO A 110 -21.56 19.31 -20.78
CA PRO A 110 -20.75 18.13 -21.10
C PRO A 110 -19.24 18.26 -20.82
N GLU A 111 -18.74 19.49 -20.68
CA GLU A 111 -17.35 19.77 -20.28
C GLU A 111 -17.12 19.68 -18.77
N ARG A 112 -18.20 19.64 -17.98
CA ARG A 112 -18.15 19.47 -16.52
C ARG A 112 -18.54 18.05 -16.14
N GLY A 113 -17.99 17.56 -15.05
CA GLY A 113 -18.30 16.23 -14.56
C GLY A 113 -18.03 16.03 -13.09
N LEU A 114 -18.25 14.80 -12.66
CA LEU A 114 -17.94 14.30 -11.34
C LEU A 114 -16.98 13.12 -11.47
N ILE A 115 -15.87 13.19 -10.74
CA ILE A 115 -15.02 12.02 -10.49
C ILE A 115 -15.32 11.50 -9.09
N THR A 116 -15.52 10.18 -8.98
CA THR A 116 -15.64 9.47 -7.72
C THR A 116 -14.64 8.34 -7.69
N VAL A 117 -13.91 8.21 -6.60
CA VAL A 117 -13.06 7.06 -6.31
C VAL A 117 -13.67 6.32 -5.14
N GLU A 118 -14.03 5.05 -5.36
CA GLU A 118 -14.49 4.15 -4.32
C GLU A 118 -13.37 3.17 -3.99
N VAL A 119 -13.13 2.95 -2.70
CA VAL A 119 -12.17 1.97 -2.21
C VAL A 119 -12.88 0.63 -2.09
N ASP A 120 -12.24 -0.43 -2.58
CA ASP A 120 -12.74 -1.78 -2.40
C ASP A 120 -12.84 -2.14 -0.89
N ARG A 121 -13.83 -2.99 -0.55
CA ARG A 121 -14.14 -3.35 0.84
C ARG A 121 -12.96 -3.98 1.58
N TYR A 122 -12.12 -4.74 0.89
CA TYR A 122 -10.94 -5.38 1.47
C TYR A 122 -9.90 -4.34 1.92
N TRP A 123 -9.84 -3.19 1.26
CA TRP A 123 -8.85 -2.15 1.47
C TRP A 123 -9.34 -0.96 2.31
N THR A 124 -10.66 -0.83 2.47
CA THR A 124 -11.29 0.33 3.13
C THR A 124 -10.64 0.66 4.48
N ARG A 125 -10.43 -0.34 5.35
CA ARG A 125 -9.82 -0.12 6.69
C ARG A 125 -8.41 0.46 6.63
N GLN A 126 -7.64 0.12 5.60
CA GLN A 126 -6.25 0.58 5.48
C GLN A 126 -6.15 1.99 4.90
N ILE A 127 -7.10 2.35 4.03
CA ILE A 127 -7.08 3.58 3.23
C ILE A 127 -7.96 4.69 3.83
N GLU A 128 -8.94 4.35 4.66
CA GLU A 128 -9.81 5.31 5.34
C GLU A 128 -9.01 6.40 6.08
N GLY A 129 -9.39 7.67 5.89
CA GLY A 129 -8.71 8.81 6.47
C GLY A 129 -7.40 9.21 5.81
N ARG A 130 -6.91 8.45 4.80
CA ARG A 130 -5.70 8.82 4.05
C ARG A 130 -6.03 9.79 2.90
N PRO A 131 -5.13 10.75 2.60
CA PRO A 131 -5.23 11.56 1.40
C PRO A 131 -4.89 10.73 0.16
N ILE A 132 -5.63 10.93 -0.92
CA ILE A 132 -5.29 10.41 -2.23
C ILE A 132 -5.30 11.52 -3.27
N VAL A 133 -4.51 11.32 -4.32
CA VAL A 133 -4.44 12.16 -5.50
C VAL A 133 -4.69 11.30 -6.72
N VAL A 134 -5.61 11.72 -7.58
CA VAL A 134 -5.88 11.08 -8.87
C VAL A 134 -5.33 11.98 -9.97
N ARG A 135 -4.56 11.40 -10.88
CA ARG A 135 -3.98 12.07 -12.04
C ARG A 135 -4.34 11.35 -13.32
N ASP A 136 -4.41 12.09 -14.42
CA ASP A 136 -4.53 11.52 -15.76
C ASP A 136 -3.15 11.11 -16.35
N GLY A 137 -3.14 10.62 -17.59
CA GLY A 137 -1.92 10.14 -18.24
C GLY A 137 -0.89 11.24 -18.51
N ASN A 138 -1.36 12.49 -18.55
CA ASN A 138 -0.55 13.70 -18.68
C ASN A 138 -0.12 14.27 -17.31
N LYS A 139 -0.38 13.56 -16.21
CA LYS A 139 -0.11 13.96 -14.82
C LYS A 139 -0.93 15.15 -14.32
N ARG A 140 -1.97 15.56 -15.06
CA ARG A 140 -2.92 16.58 -14.61
C ARG A 140 -3.66 16.03 -13.40
N GLU A 141 -3.74 16.83 -12.33
CA GLU A 141 -4.52 16.48 -11.15
C GLU A 141 -6.02 16.55 -11.48
N LEU A 142 -6.70 15.42 -11.31
CA LEU A 142 -8.15 15.27 -11.50
C LEU A 142 -8.90 15.38 -10.18
N LEU A 143 -8.29 14.87 -9.10
CA LEU A 143 -8.88 14.84 -7.77
C LEU A 143 -7.78 14.85 -6.71
N ARG A 144 -8.02 15.59 -5.63
CA ARG A 144 -7.24 15.49 -4.39
C ARG A 144 -8.20 15.56 -3.22
N GLY A 145 -8.13 14.58 -2.32
CA GLY A 145 -8.99 14.57 -1.15
C GLY A 145 -8.70 13.40 -0.23
N THR A 146 -9.30 13.44 0.96
CA THR A 146 -9.22 12.36 1.94
C THR A 146 -10.33 11.36 1.71
N VAL A 147 -10.01 10.07 1.81
CA VAL A 147 -11.01 9.00 1.74
C VAL A 147 -11.85 9.01 3.00
N ILE A 148 -13.16 9.17 2.84
CA ILE A 148 -14.15 9.18 3.92
C ILE A 148 -15.27 8.22 3.55
N ASN A 149 -15.61 7.30 4.46
CA ASN A 149 -16.55 6.19 4.24
C ASN A 149 -16.21 5.38 2.98
N GLY A 150 -14.93 5.13 2.75
CA GLY A 150 -14.42 4.39 1.59
C GLY A 150 -14.58 5.12 0.26
N LYS A 151 -14.85 6.42 0.25
CA LYS A 151 -15.03 7.20 -0.99
C LYS A 151 -14.35 8.56 -0.94
N VAL A 152 -14.04 9.08 -2.11
CA VAL A 152 -13.71 10.50 -2.32
C VAL A 152 -14.27 10.95 -3.66
N ALA A 153 -14.78 12.17 -3.74
CA ALA A 153 -15.37 12.71 -4.95
C ALA A 153 -14.94 14.16 -5.17
N GLY A 154 -14.91 14.57 -6.43
CA GLY A 154 -14.59 15.94 -6.81
C GLY A 154 -15.22 16.31 -8.14
N LYS A 155 -15.32 17.62 -8.36
CA LYS A 155 -15.79 18.17 -9.62
C LYS A 155 -14.66 18.15 -10.63
N LEU A 156 -15.01 17.90 -11.89
CA LEU A 156 -14.12 18.01 -13.02
C LEU A 156 -14.58 19.13 -13.94
N ASP A 157 -13.61 19.86 -14.46
CA ASP A 157 -13.78 20.82 -15.56
C ASP A 157 -12.93 20.35 -16.74
N LYS A 158 -13.42 20.60 -17.97
CA LYS A 158 -12.79 20.22 -19.23
C LYS A 158 -12.56 18.70 -19.33
N LEU A 159 -13.64 17.93 -19.34
CA LEU A 159 -13.63 16.48 -19.53
C LEU A 159 -12.94 16.04 -20.83
N SER A 160 -13.07 16.84 -21.89
CA SER A 160 -12.45 16.59 -23.19
C SER A 160 -10.92 16.57 -23.16
N ASP A 161 -10.32 17.26 -22.19
CA ASP A 161 -8.86 17.37 -22.02
C ASP A 161 -8.25 16.23 -21.17
N ILE A 162 -9.07 15.29 -20.65
CA ILE A 162 -8.59 14.24 -19.76
C ILE A 162 -7.95 13.10 -20.58
N GLU A 163 -6.69 12.79 -20.27
CA GLU A 163 -6.02 11.62 -20.84
C GLU A 163 -6.42 10.33 -20.11
N LEU A 164 -7.42 9.67 -20.65
CA LEU A 164 -8.04 8.47 -20.07
C LEU A 164 -7.15 7.21 -20.18
N ASN A 165 -6.13 7.19 -21.04
CA ASN A 165 -5.31 5.99 -21.25
C ASN A 165 -4.36 5.66 -20.09
N GLY A 166 -4.29 6.50 -19.06
CA GLY A 166 -3.49 6.25 -17.86
C GLY A 166 -3.98 7.03 -16.66
N ILE A 167 -4.89 6.49 -15.86
CA ILE A 167 -5.27 7.12 -14.59
C ILE A 167 -4.35 6.60 -13.49
N ILE A 168 -3.75 7.50 -12.73
CA ILE A 168 -2.82 7.17 -11.64
C ILE A 168 -3.45 7.62 -10.32
N ILE A 169 -3.45 6.75 -9.32
CA ILE A 169 -3.91 7.05 -7.97
C ILE A 169 -2.70 6.94 -7.03
N GLU A 170 -2.39 8.03 -6.35
CA GLU A 170 -1.29 8.15 -5.39
C GLU A 170 -1.87 8.32 -3.98
N GLN A 171 -1.41 7.52 -3.03
CA GLN A 171 -1.66 7.71 -1.59
C GLN A 171 -0.60 8.65 -1.02
N GLY A 172 -1.03 9.61 -0.20
CA GLY A 172 -0.14 10.54 0.52
C GLY A 172 0.16 10.12 1.96
#